data_AF-A0A354UX29-F1
#
_entry.id   AF-A0A354UX29-F1
#
_cell.length_a   1.000
_cell.length_b   1.000
_cell.length_c   1.000
_cell.angle_alpha   90.00
_cell.angle_beta   90.00
_cell.angle_gamma   90.00
#
_symmetry.space_group_name_H-M   'P 1'
#
loop_
_entity.id
_entity.type
_entity.pdbx_description
1 polymer ?
#
loop_
_entity_poly.entity_id
_entity_poly.type
_entity_poly.pdbx_seq_one_letter_code
_entity_poly.pdbx_strand_id
1 'polypeptide(L)'
;MSAALFSAILLVVSVVALVAAALADLSHRIIPNRLVLVVAACGVGRRLLLAPGLIWFDLLATALIVVALGFLAHHEWIGGGDVKLIAAVALLFPLSDAGALLLGIAVAGGLMGVAYLVMRAIVAKIPEPRFCPAAIRDTRDKPRDFGHLLRGERMRIAAGEPMPYALAVLGGVIYRIVSEAIQCLSATSCSL
;
A
#
# COMPACT_ATOMS: atom_id res chain seq x y z
N MET A 1 -25.38 -8.81 -14.51
CA MET A 1 -25.31 -8.90 -13.03
C MET A 1 -24.13 -9.73 -12.53
N SER A 2 -23.72 -10.82 -13.17
CA SER A 2 -22.59 -11.65 -12.71
C SER A 2 -21.24 -10.92 -12.74
N ALA A 3 -20.86 -10.29 -13.87
CA ALA A 3 -19.52 -9.69 -14.02
C ALA A 3 -19.22 -8.56 -13.01
N ALA A 4 -20.18 -7.66 -12.77
CA ALA A 4 -20.03 -6.58 -11.79
C ALA A 4 -19.88 -7.11 -10.35
N LEU A 5 -20.65 -8.15 -9.99
CA LEU A 5 -20.52 -8.81 -8.69
C LEU A 5 -19.14 -9.45 -8.53
N PHE A 6 -18.65 -10.16 -9.55
CA PHE A 6 -17.30 -10.74 -9.53
C PHE A 6 -16.22 -9.66 -9.42
N SER A 7 -16.32 -8.56 -10.17
CA SER A 7 -15.39 -7.42 -10.07
C SER A 7 -15.35 -6.84 -8.66
N ALA A 8 -16.53 -6.66 -8.04
CA ALA A 8 -16.63 -6.16 -6.67
C ALA A 8 -16.00 -7.12 -5.65
N ILE A 9 -16.22 -8.43 -5.80
CA ILE A 9 -15.60 -9.45 -4.94
C ILE A 9 -14.06 -9.37 -5.06
N LEU A 10 -13.52 -9.31 -6.29
CA LEU A 10 -12.09 -9.19 -6.51
C LEU A 10 -11.51 -7.90 -5.90
N LEU A 11 -12.24 -6.79 -5.96
CA LEU A 11 -11.85 -5.54 -5.31
C LEU A 11 -11.80 -5.70 -3.79
N VAL A 12 -12.84 -6.28 -3.17
CA VAL A 12 -12.90 -6.52 -1.72
C VAL A 12 -11.75 -7.44 -1.29
N VAL A 13 -11.50 -8.53 -2.01
CA VAL A 13 -10.37 -9.43 -1.74
C VAL A 13 -9.03 -8.67 -1.83
N SER A 14 -8.87 -7.79 -2.81
CA SER A 14 -7.67 -6.96 -2.96
C SER A 14 -7.49 -6.01 -1.79
N VAL A 15 -8.56 -5.33 -1.34
CA VAL A 15 -8.51 -4.42 -0.18
C VAL A 15 -8.15 -5.19 1.09
N VAL A 16 -8.75 -6.37 1.32
CA VAL A 16 -8.41 -7.22 2.47
C VAL A 16 -6.94 -7.65 2.41
N ALA A 17 -6.43 -8.04 1.23
CA ALA A 17 -5.03 -8.39 1.04
C ALA A 17 -4.08 -7.20 1.28
N LEU A 18 -4.47 -5.98 0.87
CA LEU A 18 -3.72 -4.75 1.14
C LEU A 18 -3.70 -4.37 2.61
N VAL A 19 -4.82 -4.53 3.32
CA VAL A 19 -4.88 -4.35 4.78
C VAL A 19 -3.96 -5.35 5.47
N ALA A 20 -4.00 -6.63 5.07
CA ALA A 20 -3.09 -7.63 5.61
C ALA A 20 -1.61 -7.31 5.30
N ALA A 21 -1.32 -6.77 4.12
CA ALA A 21 0.02 -6.34 3.74
C ALA A 21 0.49 -5.13 4.58
N ALA A 22 -0.40 -4.16 4.83
CA ALA A 22 -0.13 -3.02 5.69
C ALA A 22 0.12 -3.43 7.14
N LEU A 23 -0.63 -4.40 7.67
CA LEU A 23 -0.41 -4.94 9.02
C LEU A 23 0.91 -5.71 9.11
N ALA A 24 1.25 -6.49 8.09
CA ALA A 24 2.53 -7.21 8.01
C ALA A 24 3.71 -6.23 7.91
N ASP A 25 3.58 -5.17 7.12
CA ASP A 25 4.57 -4.09 6.98
C ASP A 25 4.74 -3.31 8.29
N LEU A 26 3.64 -3.00 8.98
CA LEU A 26 3.69 -2.37 10.30
C LEU A 26 4.38 -3.26 11.34
N SER A 27 4.13 -4.56 11.29
CA SER A 27 4.69 -5.51 12.28
C SER A 27 6.16 -5.81 12.01
N HIS A 28 6.51 -6.14 10.77
CA HIS A 28 7.82 -6.73 10.43
C HIS A 28 8.62 -5.94 9.39
N ARG A 29 8.11 -4.81 8.86
CA ARG A 29 8.70 -4.08 7.72
C ARG A 29 8.91 -4.97 6.49
N ILE A 30 8.05 -5.97 6.33
CA ILE A 30 8.09 -6.93 5.23
C ILE A 30 6.71 -7.01 4.62
N ILE A 31 6.63 -6.68 3.33
CA ILE A 31 5.45 -6.89 2.50
C ILE A 31 5.49 -8.33 1.94
N PRO A 32 4.59 -9.24 2.36
CA PRO A 32 4.63 -10.64 1.91
C PRO A 32 4.32 -10.78 0.42
N ASN A 33 5.17 -11.48 -0.33
CA ASN A 33 4.99 -11.68 -1.79
C ASN A 33 3.66 -12.36 -2.14
N ARG A 34 3.14 -13.22 -1.25
CA ARG A 34 1.86 -13.89 -1.43
C ARG A 34 0.69 -12.89 -1.52
N LEU A 35 0.70 -11.85 -0.69
CA LEU A 35 -0.36 -10.84 -0.69
C LEU A 35 -0.28 -9.96 -1.94
N VAL A 36 0.94 -9.59 -2.36
CA VAL A 36 1.17 -8.86 -3.62
C VAL A 36 0.65 -9.66 -4.82
N LEU A 37 0.93 -10.96 -4.87
CA LEU A 37 0.43 -11.86 -5.91
C LEU A 37 -1.10 -11.94 -5.92
N VAL A 38 -1.74 -12.01 -4.75
CA VAL A 38 -3.21 -11.99 -4.65
C VAL A 38 -3.78 -10.70 -5.24
N VAL A 39 -3.24 -9.54 -4.86
CA VAL A 39 -3.69 -8.24 -5.39
C VAL A 39 -3.49 -8.17 -6.90
N ALA A 40 -2.32 -8.59 -7.41
CA ALA A 40 -2.04 -8.61 -8.85
C ALA A 40 -2.98 -9.55 -9.62
N ALA A 41 -3.23 -10.75 -9.10
CA ALA A 41 -4.15 -11.72 -9.70
C ALA A 41 -5.59 -11.20 -9.72
N CYS A 42 -6.04 -10.55 -8.64
CA CYS A 42 -7.34 -9.88 -8.61
C CYS A 42 -7.41 -8.72 -9.61
N GLY A 43 -6.35 -7.92 -9.74
CA GLY A 43 -6.26 -6.87 -10.74
C GLY A 43 -6.40 -7.39 -12.17
N VAL A 44 -5.57 -8.38 -12.54
CA VAL A 44 -5.66 -9.06 -13.85
C VAL A 44 -7.04 -9.67 -14.08
N GLY A 45 -7.61 -10.33 -13.07
CA GLY A 45 -8.97 -10.88 -13.14
C GLY A 45 -10.02 -9.81 -13.43
N ARG A 46 -9.96 -8.66 -12.76
CA ARG A 46 -10.87 -7.52 -13.03
C ARG A 46 -10.69 -6.98 -14.45
N ARG A 47 -9.46 -6.83 -14.92
CA ARG A 47 -9.15 -6.36 -16.29
C ARG A 47 -9.74 -7.29 -17.35
N LEU A 48 -9.56 -8.60 -17.18
CA LEU A 48 -10.12 -9.62 -18.06
C LEU A 48 -11.65 -9.65 -18.06
N LEU A 49 -12.28 -9.37 -16.91
CA LEU A 49 -13.74 -9.35 -16.79
C LEU A 49 -14.38 -8.08 -17.39
N LEU A 50 -13.76 -6.92 -17.20
CA LEU A 50 -14.33 -5.63 -17.56
C LEU A 50 -13.92 -5.16 -18.97
N ALA A 51 -12.67 -5.39 -19.36
CA ALA A 51 -12.11 -4.88 -20.61
C ALA A 51 -10.98 -5.80 -21.15
N PRO A 52 -11.29 -7.05 -21.55
CA PRO A 52 -10.27 -8.03 -21.94
C PRO A 52 -9.38 -7.57 -23.10
N GLY A 53 -9.90 -6.74 -24.01
CA GLY A 53 -9.13 -6.20 -25.14
C GLY A 53 -8.07 -5.16 -24.76
N LEU A 54 -8.17 -4.55 -23.58
CA LEU A 54 -7.28 -3.47 -23.13
C LEU A 54 -6.16 -3.94 -22.19
N ILE A 55 -6.19 -5.22 -21.78
CA ILE A 55 -5.24 -5.75 -20.79
C ILE A 55 -3.78 -5.58 -21.20
N TRP A 56 -3.48 -5.63 -22.50
CA TRP A 56 -2.13 -5.44 -23.01
C TRP A 56 -1.59 -4.04 -22.71
N PHE A 57 -2.44 -3.00 -22.79
CA PHE A 57 -2.05 -1.64 -22.43
C PHE A 57 -1.85 -1.49 -20.92
N ASP A 58 -2.73 -2.10 -20.12
CA ASP A 58 -2.59 -2.09 -18.65
C ASP A 58 -1.33 -2.83 -18.18
N LEU A 59 -0.99 -3.95 -18.83
CA LEU A 59 0.25 -4.70 -18.59
C LEU A 59 1.49 -3.91 -19.01
N LEU A 60 1.46 -3.29 -20.20
CA LEU A 60 2.55 -2.43 -20.67
C LEU A 60 2.79 -1.27 -19.70
N ALA A 61 1.72 -0.59 -19.29
CA ALA A 61 1.81 0.50 -18.33
C ALA A 61 2.36 0.04 -16.97
N THR A 62 1.89 -1.10 -16.48
CA THR A 62 2.41 -1.69 -15.24
C THR A 62 3.89 -2.03 -15.38
N ALA A 63 4.32 -2.58 -16.52
CA ALA A 63 5.72 -2.86 -16.79
C ALA A 63 6.57 -1.57 -16.79
N LEU A 64 6.08 -0.49 -17.41
CA LEU A 64 6.75 0.81 -17.37
C LEU A 64 6.85 1.37 -15.94
N ILE A 65 5.80 1.24 -15.14
CA ILE A 65 5.80 1.62 -13.72
C ILE A 65 6.85 0.80 -12.95
N VAL A 66 6.92 -0.51 -13.17
CA VAL A 66 7.93 -1.39 -12.54
C VAL A 66 9.33 -0.98 -12.93
N VAL A 67 9.58 -0.67 -14.20
CA VAL A 67 10.91 -0.23 -14.67
C VAL A 67 11.29 1.11 -14.04
N ALA A 68 10.39 2.09 -14.07
CA ALA A 68 10.63 3.41 -13.49
C ALA A 68 10.90 3.32 -11.98
N LEU A 69 10.01 2.67 -11.24
CA LEU A 69 10.16 2.52 -9.79
C LEU A 69 11.31 1.57 -9.42
N GLY A 70 11.62 0.58 -10.25
CA GLY A 70 12.77 -0.30 -10.10
C GLY A 70 14.09 0.45 -10.26
N PHE A 71 14.16 1.42 -11.17
CA PHE A 71 15.29 2.33 -11.29
C PHE A 71 15.46 3.19 -10.03
N LEU A 72 14.36 3.72 -9.47
CA LEU A 72 14.40 4.44 -8.19
C LEU A 72 14.83 3.52 -7.04
N ALA A 73 14.39 2.27 -7.03
CA ALA A 73 14.75 1.29 -6.01
C ALA A 73 16.21 0.88 -6.09
N HIS A 74 16.78 0.84 -7.30
CA HIS A 74 18.20 0.60 -7.51
C HIS A 74 19.08 1.69 -6.89
N HIS A 75 18.57 2.92 -6.81
CA HIS A 75 19.24 4.04 -6.13
C HIS A 75 18.88 4.15 -4.63
N GLU A 76 18.21 3.15 -4.06
CA GLU A 76 17.77 3.10 -2.66
C GLU A 76 16.82 4.25 -2.26
N TRP A 77 16.19 4.91 -3.23
CA TRP A 77 15.22 5.99 -2.97
C TRP A 77 13.85 5.44 -2.56
N ILE A 78 13.54 4.22 -2.99
CA ILE A 78 12.30 3.51 -2.66
C ILE A 78 12.61 2.03 -2.37
N GLY A 79 11.85 1.40 -1.48
CA GLY A 79 12.05 -0.01 -1.17
C GLY A 79 11.61 -0.91 -2.34
N GLY A 80 12.36 -1.98 -2.64
CA GLY A 80 11.92 -2.98 -3.62
C GLY A 80 10.58 -3.65 -3.25
N GLY A 81 10.24 -3.67 -1.95
CA GLY A 81 8.93 -4.08 -1.46
C GLY A 81 7.77 -3.18 -1.90
N ASP A 82 8.06 -1.91 -2.13
CA ASP A 82 7.09 -0.89 -2.51
C ASP A 82 6.81 -0.99 -4.01
N VAL A 83 7.87 -1.15 -4.81
CA VAL A 83 7.78 -1.34 -6.26
C VAL A 83 6.82 -2.46 -6.61
N LYS A 84 6.98 -3.63 -5.97
CA LYS A 84 6.11 -4.79 -6.23
C LYS A 84 4.65 -4.52 -5.81
N LEU A 85 4.43 -3.79 -4.72
CA LEU A 85 3.08 -3.53 -4.22
C LEU A 85 2.37 -2.49 -5.10
N ILE A 86 3.06 -1.40 -5.47
CA ILE A 86 2.56 -0.37 -6.38
C ILE A 86 2.23 -0.98 -7.74
N ALA A 87 3.09 -1.85 -8.26
CA ALA A 87 2.82 -2.57 -9.52
C ALA A 87 1.55 -3.44 -9.44
N ALA A 88 1.36 -4.16 -8.33
CA ALA A 88 0.17 -4.98 -8.13
C ALA A 88 -1.11 -4.13 -8.07
N VAL A 89 -1.09 -2.98 -7.38
CA VAL A 89 -2.27 -2.10 -7.32
C VAL A 89 -2.50 -1.33 -8.62
N ALA A 90 -1.46 -1.06 -9.42
CA ALA A 90 -1.61 -0.47 -10.75
C ALA A 90 -2.46 -1.35 -11.67
N LEU A 91 -2.32 -2.69 -11.58
CA LEU A 91 -3.18 -3.64 -12.33
C LEU A 91 -4.64 -3.63 -11.87
N LEU A 92 -4.92 -3.16 -10.66
CA LEU A 92 -6.27 -3.12 -10.10
C LEU A 92 -7.14 -2.07 -10.78
N PHE A 93 -6.54 -0.99 -11.29
CA PHE A 93 -7.21 0.17 -11.89
C PHE A 93 -6.86 0.32 -13.39
N PRO A 94 -7.71 0.96 -14.20
CA PRO A 94 -7.42 1.14 -15.62
C PRO A 94 -6.24 2.08 -15.80
N LEU A 95 -5.53 1.94 -16.91
CA LEU A 95 -4.42 2.83 -17.26
C LEU A 95 -4.77 4.32 -17.11
N SER A 96 -5.99 4.72 -17.46
CA SER A 96 -6.47 6.11 -17.30
C SER A 96 -6.35 6.64 -15.86
N ASP A 97 -6.37 5.74 -14.87
CA ASP A 97 -6.34 6.08 -13.45
C ASP A 97 -4.96 5.92 -12.82
N ALA A 98 -3.97 5.37 -13.53
CA ALA A 98 -2.65 5.11 -12.99
C ALA A 98 -2.01 6.39 -12.42
N GLY A 99 -2.17 7.52 -13.10
CA GLY A 99 -1.67 8.81 -12.62
C GLY A 99 -2.35 9.27 -11.33
N ALA A 100 -3.67 9.16 -11.25
CA ALA A 100 -4.42 9.53 -10.04
C ALA A 100 -4.10 8.61 -8.86
N LEU A 101 -3.92 7.31 -9.12
CA LEU A 101 -3.48 6.34 -8.12
C LEU A 101 -2.08 6.69 -7.58
N LEU A 102 -1.09 6.87 -8.46
CA LEU A 102 0.28 7.20 -8.06
C LEU A 102 0.34 8.53 -7.29
N LEU A 103 -0.42 9.53 -7.72
CA LEU A 103 -0.53 10.79 -7.00
C LEU A 103 -1.16 10.59 -5.62
N GLY A 104 -2.23 9.81 -5.52
CA GLY A 104 -2.88 9.48 -4.25
C GLY A 104 -1.93 8.76 -3.28
N ILE A 105 -1.14 7.79 -3.79
CA ILE A 105 -0.11 7.10 -3.02
C ILE A 105 0.98 8.10 -2.57
N ALA A 106 1.45 8.96 -3.46
CA ALA A 106 2.47 9.96 -3.15
C ALA A 106 2.01 10.96 -2.09
N VAL A 107 0.76 11.44 -2.17
CA VAL A 107 0.16 12.34 -1.17
C VAL A 107 -0.02 11.62 0.16
N ALA A 108 -0.57 10.39 0.16
CA ALA A 108 -0.71 9.59 1.38
C ALA A 108 0.65 9.32 2.05
N GLY A 109 1.66 8.98 1.25
CA GLY A 109 3.04 8.79 1.70
C GLY A 109 3.66 10.08 2.23
N GLY A 110 3.47 11.21 1.57
CA GLY A 110 3.94 12.52 2.03
C GLY A 110 3.30 12.93 3.37
N LEU A 111 1.98 12.76 3.50
CA LEU A 111 1.26 13.02 4.75
C LEU A 111 1.76 12.13 5.89
N MET A 112 1.97 10.83 5.62
CA MET A 112 2.57 9.91 6.59
C MET A 112 4.00 10.31 6.93
N GLY A 113 4.82 10.67 5.96
CA GLY A 113 6.19 11.13 6.18
C GLY A 113 6.25 12.36 7.09
N VAL A 114 5.40 13.35 6.84
CA VAL A 114 5.25 14.53 7.71
C VAL A 114 4.79 14.11 9.12
N ALA A 115 3.79 13.24 9.23
CA ALA A 115 3.33 12.76 10.53
C ALA A 115 4.45 12.05 11.30
N TYR A 116 5.27 11.23 10.65
CA TYR A 116 6.41 10.54 11.25
C TYR A 116 7.51 11.52 11.68
N LEU A 117 7.81 12.54 10.87
CA LEU A 117 8.77 13.59 11.24
C LEU A 117 8.29 14.40 12.45
N VAL A 118 7.02 14.77 12.49
CA VAL A 118 6.41 15.47 13.63
C VAL A 118 6.44 14.58 14.87
N MET A 119 6.03 13.31 14.75
CA MET A 119 6.08 12.36 15.87
C MET A 119 7.50 12.16 16.37
N ARG A 120 8.49 12.05 15.48
CA ARG A 120 9.91 11.97 15.84
C ARG A 120 10.36 13.22 16.59
N ALA A 121 10.01 14.41 16.11
CA ALA A 121 10.36 15.67 16.75
C ALA A 121 9.70 15.83 18.14
N ILE A 122 8.52 15.25 18.36
CA ILE A 122 7.85 15.20 19.67
C ILE A 122 8.54 14.20 20.59
N VAL A 123 8.81 12.99 20.11
CA VAL A 123 9.42 11.91 20.91
C VAL A 123 10.87 12.25 21.28
N ALA A 124 11.62 12.92 20.39
CA ALA A 124 12.99 13.37 20.67
C ALA A 124 13.08 14.40 21.81
N LYS A 125 11.96 15.05 22.19
CA LYS A 125 11.89 15.96 23.34
C LYS A 125 11.65 15.24 24.66
N ILE A 126 11.31 13.95 24.62
CA ILE A 126 11.10 13.14 25.82
C ILE A 126 12.48 12.60 26.26
N PRO A 127 12.91 12.82 27.54
CA PRO A 127 14.18 12.30 28.02
C PRO A 127 14.22 10.77 27.89
N GLU A 128 15.34 10.25 27.38
CA GLU A 128 15.49 8.85 26.95
C GLU A 128 15.02 7.83 28.00
N PRO A 129 14.12 6.89 27.66
CA PRO A 129 14.11 5.61 28.33
C PRO A 129 15.39 4.86 27.93
N ARG A 130 16.28 4.63 28.90
CA ARG A 130 17.54 3.88 28.76
C ARG A 130 17.35 2.66 27.85
N PHE A 131 18.05 2.67 26.71
CA PHE A 131 18.08 1.59 25.75
C PHE A 131 18.61 0.29 26.37
N CYS A 132 17.79 -0.76 26.41
CA CYS A 132 18.24 -2.14 26.54
C CYS A 132 18.09 -2.82 25.17
N PRO A 133 19.17 -3.07 24.42
CA PRO A 133 19.13 -3.72 23.09
C PRO A 133 18.62 -5.17 23.12
N ALA A 134 18.43 -5.74 24.31
CA ALA A 134 18.09 -7.15 24.50
C ALA A 134 16.63 -7.52 24.14
N ALA A 135 15.71 -6.57 24.02
CA ALA A 135 14.29 -6.86 23.81
C ALA A 135 13.86 -7.06 22.35
N ILE A 136 14.75 -6.83 21.37
CA ILE A 136 14.42 -6.95 19.93
C ILE A 136 14.65 -8.39 19.41
N ARG A 137 15.28 -9.26 20.20
CA ARG A 137 15.69 -10.60 19.74
C ARG A 137 14.75 -11.75 20.10
N ASP A 138 13.69 -11.51 20.86
CA ASP A 138 12.75 -12.57 21.22
C ASP A 138 11.31 -12.05 21.21
N THR A 139 10.57 -12.42 20.17
CA THR A 139 9.17 -12.86 20.27
C THR A 139 8.74 -13.33 18.89
N ARG A 140 8.99 -14.63 18.64
CA ARG A 140 8.17 -15.44 17.72
C ARG A 140 6.72 -15.59 18.23
N ASP A 141 6.37 -14.90 19.32
CA ASP A 141 5.06 -14.96 19.95
C ASP A 141 4.07 -14.00 19.30
N LYS A 142 3.00 -14.62 18.80
CA LYS A 142 1.82 -14.08 18.12
C LYS A 142 1.46 -12.64 18.51
N PRO A 143 1.41 -11.68 17.55
CA PRO A 143 0.87 -10.36 17.80
C PRO A 143 -0.65 -10.45 17.80
N ARG A 144 -1.28 -10.39 18.98
CA ARG A 144 -2.75 -10.30 19.09
C ARG A 144 -3.25 -8.96 19.63
N ASP A 145 -2.35 -8.10 20.08
CA ASP A 145 -2.74 -6.83 20.71
C ASP A 145 -2.15 -5.62 19.98
N PHE A 146 -3.03 -4.71 19.56
CA PHE A 146 -2.71 -3.43 18.93
C PHE A 146 -1.76 -2.59 19.80
N GLY A 147 -1.80 -2.75 21.13
CA GLY A 147 -0.89 -2.06 22.05
C GLY A 147 0.60 -2.38 21.80
N HIS A 148 0.91 -3.61 21.40
CA HIS A 148 2.28 -4.01 21.08
C HIS A 148 2.76 -3.41 19.75
N LEU A 149 1.88 -3.33 18.76
CA LEU A 149 2.18 -2.70 17.46
C LEU A 149 2.48 -1.21 17.63
N LEU A 150 1.67 -0.49 18.40
CA LEU A 150 1.86 0.94 18.66
C LEU A 150 3.13 1.24 19.46
N ARG A 151 3.48 0.38 20.43
CA ARG A 151 4.74 0.50 21.18
C ARG A 151 5.95 0.24 20.29
N GLY A 152 5.90 -0.80 19.46
CA GLY A 152 6.93 -1.09 18.47
C GLY A 152 7.14 0.09 17.53
N GLU A 153 6.05 0.65 16.99
CA GLU A 153 6.14 1.78 16.07
C GLU A 153 6.68 3.04 16.73
N ARG A 154 6.32 3.32 17.99
CA ARG A 154 6.92 4.40 18.76
C ARG A 154 8.44 4.24 18.91
N MET A 155 8.92 3.03 19.17
CA MET A 155 10.36 2.76 19.28
C MET A 155 11.07 2.98 17.95
N ARG A 156 10.46 2.55 16.84
CA ARG A 156 11.00 2.75 15.48
C ARG A 156 11.06 4.22 15.09
N ILE A 157 10.01 4.99 15.40
CA ILE A 157 9.97 6.44 15.17
C ILE A 157 11.07 7.14 15.98
N ALA A 158 11.30 6.72 17.23
CA ALA A 158 12.38 7.25 18.06
C ALA A 158 13.76 6.93 17.47
N ALA A 159 13.94 5.71 16.94
CA ALA A 159 15.16 5.27 16.25
C ALA A 159 15.36 5.92 14.86
N GLY A 160 14.35 6.61 14.32
CA GLY A 160 14.41 7.22 12.99
C GLY A 160 14.29 6.21 11.85
N GLU A 161 13.69 5.05 12.09
CA GLU A 161 13.44 4.04 11.06
C GLU A 161 12.42 4.54 10.02
N PRO A 162 12.48 4.03 8.77
CA PRO A 162 11.55 4.41 7.71
C PRO A 162 10.10 4.03 8.04
N MET A 163 9.15 4.79 7.48
CA MET A 163 7.70 4.60 7.67
C MET A 163 7.17 3.35 6.93
N PRO A 164 6.04 2.75 7.36
CA PRO A 164 5.42 1.63 6.68
C PRO A 164 4.74 2.10 5.39
N TYR A 165 5.35 1.80 4.25
CA TYR A 165 4.90 2.26 2.95
C TYR A 165 3.62 1.57 2.46
N ALA A 166 3.35 0.34 2.89
CA ALA A 166 2.12 -0.36 2.52
C ALA A 166 0.85 0.38 3.00
N LEU A 167 0.98 1.18 4.08
CA LEU A 167 -0.10 2.05 4.56
C LEU A 167 -0.38 3.22 3.60
N ALA A 168 0.67 3.79 3.00
CA ALA A 168 0.54 4.83 1.98
C ALA A 168 -0.11 4.28 0.70
N VAL A 169 0.29 3.09 0.27
CA VAL A 169 -0.33 2.41 -0.88
C VAL A 169 -1.81 2.14 -0.62
N LEU A 170 -2.14 1.59 0.55
CA LEU A 170 -3.53 1.36 0.95
C LEU A 170 -4.34 2.66 0.94
N GLY A 171 -3.76 3.76 1.47
CA GLY A 171 -4.39 5.08 1.46
C GLY A 171 -4.70 5.59 0.05
N GLY A 172 -3.76 5.46 -0.89
CA GLY A 172 -3.97 5.83 -2.29
C GLY A 172 -5.05 4.98 -2.98
N VAL A 173 -5.10 3.68 -2.71
CA VAL A 173 -6.15 2.79 -3.22
C VAL A 173 -7.53 3.14 -2.65
N ILE A 174 -7.63 3.39 -1.34
CA ILE A 174 -8.89 3.81 -0.71
C ILE A 174 -9.35 5.14 -1.30
N TYR A 175 -8.45 6.12 -1.45
CA TYR A 175 -8.77 7.40 -2.06
C TYR A 175 -9.37 7.22 -3.46
N ARG A 176 -8.78 6.35 -4.29
CA ARG A 176 -9.29 6.07 -5.64
C ARG A 176 -10.67 5.42 -5.62
N ILE A 177 -10.88 4.41 -4.78
CA ILE A 177 -12.18 3.73 -4.65
C ILE A 177 -13.26 4.73 -4.20
N VAL A 178 -12.93 5.58 -3.22
CA VAL A 178 -13.86 6.60 -2.72
C VAL A 178 -14.14 7.66 -3.78
N SER A 179 -13.14 8.09 -4.56
CA SER A 179 -13.34 9.09 -5.61
C SER A 179 -14.22 8.56 -6.74
N GLU A 180 -14.06 7.30 -7.15
CA GLU A 180 -14.97 6.63 -8.10
C GLU A 180 -16.39 6.52 -7.53
N ALA A 181 -16.53 6.10 -6.27
CA ALA A 181 -17.83 5.98 -5.63
C ALA A 181 -18.57 7.32 -5.57
N ILE A 182 -17.86 8.41 -5.26
CA ILE A 182 -18.41 9.77 -5.25
C ILE A 182 -18.84 10.19 -6.65
N GLN A 183 -18.00 9.99 -7.67
CA GLN A 183 -18.32 10.32 -9.08
C GLN A 183 -19.55 9.56 -9.60
N CYS A 184 -19.69 8.29 -9.18
CA CYS A 184 -20.86 7.48 -9.45
C CYS A 184 -22.11 7.99 -8.73
N LEU A 185 -21.98 8.40 -7.46
CA LEU A 185 -23.10 8.97 -6.69
C LEU A 185 -23.54 10.33 -7.24
N SER A 186 -22.60 11.13 -7.77
CA SER A 186 -22.85 12.44 -8.38
C SER A 186 -23.25 12.38 -9.86
N ALA A 187 -23.60 11.20 -10.38
CA ALA A 187 -24.12 10.95 -11.72
C ALA A 187 -23.24 11.48 -12.88
N THR A 188 -21.93 11.66 -12.66
CA THR A 188 -21.07 12.38 -13.61
C THR A 188 -20.30 11.45 -14.55
N SER A 189 -20.02 10.19 -14.17
CA SER A 189 -19.58 9.04 -15.00
C SER A 189 -19.30 7.82 -14.11
N CYS A 190 -19.57 6.59 -14.57
CA CYS A 190 -19.18 5.34 -13.87
C CYS A 190 -18.39 4.39 -14.79
N SER A 191 -17.31 3.80 -14.28
CA SER A 191 -16.57 2.69 -14.90
C SER A 191 -16.49 1.48 -13.94
N LEU A 192 -17.63 0.91 -13.57
CA LEU A 192 -17.73 -0.24 -12.65
C LEU A 192 -17.47 -1.58 -13.35
#